data_AF-A0A549SUZ9-F1
#
_entry.id   AF-A0A549SUZ9-F1
#
_cell.length_a   1.000
_cell.length_b   1.000
_cell.length_c   1.000
_cell.angle_alpha   90.00
_cell.angle_beta   90.00
_cell.angle_gamma   90.00
#
_symmetry.space_group_name_H-M   'P 1'
#
loop_
_entity.id
_entity.type
_entity.pdbx_description
1 polymer ?
#
loop_
_entity_poly.entity_id
_entity_poly.type
_entity_poly.pdbx_seq_one_letter_code
_entity_poly.pdbx_strand_id
1 'polypeptide(L)'
;MNISARRRAVLAETAVSIVIARGEGGALTHVGWLALAGLAVACFDFAQLGWWAAPTLVLFGALALAAVFDARFLIIPDGPLIVLLLLGLAILPSDGGEAALRLAAAAGGYGTLRAIDAAYRLLRGRAGLGLADAHLLGLAGLWLGPAALPGCLLIAVVSAFLSALIAARNGGLAQMAQPIPFGPHLALGFWLGWSLGPLEAAQSGF
;
A
#
# COMPACT_ATOMS: atom_id res chain seq x y z
N MET A 1 1.88 38.90 6.78
CA MET A 1 2.31 37.52 7.15
C MET A 1 2.88 36.83 5.92
N ASN A 2 4.14 36.40 5.96
CA ASN A 2 4.85 35.82 4.82
C ASN A 2 4.24 34.44 4.44
N ILE A 3 3.99 34.21 3.15
CA ILE A 3 3.39 32.97 2.62
C ILE A 3 4.17 31.72 3.07
N SER A 4 5.50 31.83 3.18
CA SER A 4 6.36 30.76 3.69
C SER A 4 6.11 30.41 5.16
N ALA A 5 5.84 31.41 6.01
CA ALA A 5 5.54 31.22 7.42
C ALA A 5 4.17 30.56 7.61
N ARG A 6 3.18 30.94 6.79
CA ARG A 6 1.85 30.32 6.80
C ARG A 6 1.89 28.86 6.34
N ARG A 7 2.68 28.54 5.30
CA ARG A 7 2.90 27.14 4.85
C ARG A 7 3.58 26.30 5.94
N ARG A 8 4.62 26.82 6.60
CA ARG A 8 5.32 26.11 7.68
C ARG A 8 4.41 25.82 8.87
N ALA A 9 3.57 26.78 9.26
CA ALA A 9 2.62 26.60 10.34
C ALA A 9 1.59 25.50 10.01
N VAL A 10 1.01 25.53 8.81
CA VAL A 10 0.07 24.50 8.34
C VAL A 10 0.73 23.12 8.27
N LEU A 11 1.97 23.04 7.77
CA LEU A 11 2.72 21.77 7.71
C LEU A 11 3.03 21.22 9.11
N ALA A 12 3.45 22.08 10.05
CA ALA A 12 3.73 21.69 11.42
C ALA A 12 2.46 21.21 12.14
N GLU A 13 1.35 21.92 11.96
CA GLU A 13 0.06 21.57 12.55
C GLU A 13 -0.45 20.23 11.98
N THR A 14 -0.34 20.03 10.67
CA THR A 14 -0.68 18.76 10.01
C THR A 14 0.21 17.62 10.51
N ALA A 15 1.52 17.83 10.64
CA ALA A 15 2.45 16.82 11.14
C ALA A 15 2.14 16.43 12.60
N VAL A 16 1.82 17.40 13.45
CA VAL A 16 1.40 17.14 14.83
C VAL A 16 0.06 16.39 14.87
N SER A 17 -0.91 16.75 14.01
CA SER A 17 -2.19 16.05 13.90
C SER A 17 -2.04 14.61 13.38
N ILE A 18 -1.06 14.33 12.50
CA ILE A 18 -0.71 12.98 12.04
C ILE A 18 -0.13 12.17 13.21
N VAL A 19 0.83 12.74 13.95
CA VAL A 19 1.49 12.05 15.08
C VAL A 19 0.52 11.74 16.22
N ILE A 20 -0.44 12.64 16.46
CA ILE A 20 -1.42 12.52 17.54
C ILE A 20 -2.72 11.83 17.07
N ALA A 21 -2.80 11.46 15.78
CA ALA A 21 -4.00 10.86 15.16
C ALA A 21 -5.30 11.64 15.44
N ARG A 22 -5.24 12.98 15.40
CA ARG A 22 -6.39 13.87 15.70
C ARG A 22 -6.92 14.56 14.43
N GLY A 23 -8.25 14.67 14.33
CA GLY A 23 -8.93 15.38 13.24
C GLY A 23 -8.62 14.79 11.85
N GLU A 24 -8.36 15.65 10.85
CA GLU A 24 -7.95 15.23 9.50
C GLU A 24 -6.58 14.48 9.48
N GLY A 25 -5.80 14.60 10.56
CA GLY A 25 -4.52 13.89 10.72
C GLY A 25 -4.67 12.40 11.02
N GLY A 26 -5.81 11.95 11.56
CA GLY A 26 -6.10 10.53 11.80
C GLY A 26 -6.11 9.71 10.51
N ALA A 27 -6.70 10.25 9.44
CA ALA A 27 -6.70 9.64 8.10
C ALA A 27 -5.30 9.52 7.49
N LEU A 28 -4.37 10.38 7.89
CA LEU A 28 -2.99 10.45 7.37
C LEU A 28 -1.98 9.65 8.22
N THR A 29 -2.41 9.02 9.32
CA THR A 29 -1.54 8.18 10.16
C THR A 29 -0.95 7.00 9.38
N HIS A 30 -1.70 6.39 8.47
CA HIS A 30 -1.24 5.28 7.61
C HIS A 30 -0.20 5.73 6.58
N VAL A 31 -0.33 6.97 6.10
CA VAL A 31 0.69 7.62 5.25
C VAL A 31 1.97 7.87 6.06
N GLY A 32 1.84 8.20 7.35
CA GLY A 32 2.97 8.28 8.29
C GLY A 32 3.70 6.96 8.47
N TRP A 33 2.98 5.83 8.57
CA TRP A 33 3.59 4.50 8.65
C TRP A 33 4.29 4.08 7.35
N LEU A 34 3.71 4.40 6.20
CA LEU A 34 4.35 4.21 4.89
C LEU A 34 5.58 5.09 4.72
N ALA A 35 5.51 6.35 5.16
CA ALA A 35 6.65 7.25 5.15
C ALA A 35 7.76 6.75 6.10
N LEU A 36 7.43 6.22 7.27
CA LEU A 36 8.38 5.63 8.21
C LEU A 36 8.97 4.31 7.71
N ALA A 37 8.17 3.46 7.05
CA ALA A 37 8.67 2.24 6.40
C ALA A 37 9.55 2.57 5.19
N GLY A 38 9.25 3.65 4.45
CA GLY A 38 10.12 4.21 3.43
C GLY A 38 11.40 4.78 4.00
N LEU A 39 11.33 5.48 5.13
CA LEU A 39 12.49 6.03 5.83
C LEU A 39 13.40 4.92 6.38
N ALA A 40 12.82 3.81 6.84
CA ALA A 40 13.56 2.63 7.29
C ALA A 40 14.36 1.97 6.14
N VAL A 41 13.88 2.05 4.91
CA VAL A 41 14.62 1.62 3.70
C VAL A 41 15.57 2.71 3.19
N ALA A 42 15.30 3.99 3.45
CA ALA A 42 16.30 5.03 3.22
C ALA A 42 17.54 4.88 4.11
N CYS A 43 17.41 4.15 5.24
CA CYS A 43 18.52 3.68 6.06
C CYS A 43 19.18 2.39 5.54
N PHE A 44 18.62 1.73 4.52
CA PHE A 44 19.27 0.64 3.80
C PHE A 44 20.31 1.23 2.84
N ASP A 45 21.48 0.61 2.75
CA ASP A 45 22.61 1.10 1.97
C ASP A 45 22.28 1.01 0.46
N PHE A 46 21.75 2.10 -0.12
CA PHE A 46 21.34 2.21 -1.53
C PHE A 46 22.44 1.74 -2.50
N ALA A 47 23.71 1.83 -2.10
CA ALA A 47 24.85 1.37 -2.88
C ALA A 47 24.80 -0.14 -3.19
N GLN A 48 24.14 -0.94 -2.34
CA GLN A 48 24.05 -2.40 -2.48
C GLN A 48 22.93 -2.86 -3.43
N LEU A 49 21.94 -2.00 -3.73
CA LEU A 49 20.84 -2.37 -4.64
C LEU A 49 21.24 -2.39 -6.12
N GLY A 50 22.30 -1.68 -6.50
CA GLY A 50 22.73 -1.56 -7.89
C GLY A 50 21.60 -1.07 -8.82
N TRP A 51 21.30 -1.84 -9.87
CA TRP A 51 20.27 -1.49 -10.83
C TRP A 51 18.83 -1.60 -10.28
N TRP A 52 18.61 -2.34 -9.18
CA TRP A 52 17.31 -2.45 -8.52
C TRP A 52 16.90 -1.20 -7.74
N ALA A 53 17.82 -0.24 -7.54
CA ALA A 53 17.53 1.00 -6.84
C ALA A 53 16.45 1.83 -7.56
N ALA A 54 16.56 1.96 -8.88
CA ALA A 54 15.62 2.71 -9.70
C ALA A 54 14.18 2.15 -9.63
N PRO A 55 13.93 0.85 -9.90
CA PRO A 55 12.58 0.31 -9.82
C PRO A 55 12.02 0.32 -8.40
N THR A 56 12.86 0.14 -7.38
CA THR A 56 12.46 0.23 -5.97
C THR A 56 12.00 1.65 -5.59
N LEU A 57 12.69 2.69 -6.06
CA LEU A 57 12.29 4.08 -5.83
C LEU A 57 10.98 4.43 -6.54
N VAL A 58 10.81 3.96 -7.77
CA VAL A 58 9.54 4.12 -8.51
C VAL A 58 8.40 3.41 -7.80
N LEU A 59 8.65 2.17 -7.32
CA LEU A 59 7.70 1.42 -6.50
C LEU A 59 7.27 2.20 -5.28
N PHE A 60 8.25 2.67 -4.48
CA PHE A 60 7.99 3.46 -3.28
C PHE A 60 7.16 4.71 -3.59
N GLY A 61 7.57 5.50 -4.58
CA GLY A 61 6.91 6.74 -4.94
C GLY A 61 5.46 6.53 -5.39
N ALA A 62 5.22 5.49 -6.21
CA ALA A 62 3.88 5.15 -6.67
C ALA A 62 2.98 4.66 -5.52
N LEU A 63 3.49 3.81 -4.63
CA LEU A 63 2.76 3.32 -3.45
C LEU A 63 2.44 4.45 -2.46
N ALA A 64 3.40 5.35 -2.21
CA ALA A 64 3.20 6.52 -1.36
C ALA A 64 2.12 7.44 -1.95
N LEU A 65 2.16 7.68 -3.26
CA LEU A 65 1.15 8.50 -3.94
C LEU A 65 -0.24 7.85 -3.89
N ALA A 66 -0.33 6.55 -4.16
CA ALA A 66 -1.58 5.79 -4.07
C ALA A 66 -2.16 5.86 -2.65
N ALA A 67 -1.34 5.68 -1.62
CA ALA A 67 -1.77 5.74 -0.24
C ALA A 67 -2.22 7.14 0.20
N VAL A 68 -1.50 8.21 -0.20
CA VAL A 68 -1.90 9.59 0.11
C VAL A 68 -3.24 9.93 -0.52
N PHE A 69 -3.44 9.53 -1.78
CA PHE A 69 -4.67 9.81 -2.49
C PHE A 69 -5.84 8.98 -1.96
N ASP A 70 -5.64 7.70 -1.66
CA ASP A 70 -6.69 6.86 -1.06
C ASP A 70 -7.09 7.37 0.33
N ALA A 71 -6.11 7.71 1.17
CA ALA A 71 -6.36 8.22 2.52
C ALA A 71 -7.14 9.55 2.54
N ARG A 72 -6.96 10.41 1.54
CA ARG A 72 -7.58 11.75 1.48
C ARG A 72 -8.85 11.80 0.67
N PHE A 73 -8.89 11.06 -0.44
CA PHE A 73 -9.92 11.19 -1.46
C PHE A 73 -10.67 9.88 -1.73
N LEU A 74 -10.27 8.76 -1.12
CA LEU A 74 -10.83 7.42 -1.39
C LEU A 74 -10.76 7.03 -2.87
N ILE A 75 -9.75 7.56 -3.57
CA ILE A 75 -9.51 7.35 -5.00
C ILE A 75 -8.02 7.09 -5.17
N ILE A 76 -7.65 6.09 -5.96
CA ILE A 76 -6.28 5.84 -6.36
C ILE A 76 -6.11 6.28 -7.81
N PRO A 77 -5.17 7.17 -8.13
CA PRO A 77 -4.93 7.59 -9.51
C PRO A 77 -4.39 6.41 -10.34
N ASP A 78 -4.86 6.29 -11.57
CA ASP A 78 -4.44 5.20 -12.47
C ASP A 78 -2.98 5.35 -12.94
N GLY A 79 -2.47 6.58 -13.05
CA GLY A 79 -1.12 6.84 -13.57
C GLY A 79 -0.02 6.04 -12.84
N PRO A 80 0.09 6.13 -11.50
CA PRO A 80 1.05 5.32 -10.73
C PRO A 80 0.84 3.81 -10.90
N LEU A 81 -0.40 3.34 -10.95
CA LEU A 81 -0.71 1.92 -11.14
C LEU A 81 -0.23 1.42 -12.51
N ILE A 82 -0.41 2.22 -13.56
CA ILE A 82 0.06 1.90 -14.92
C ILE A 82 1.59 1.87 -14.96
N VAL A 83 2.27 2.83 -14.33
CA VAL A 83 3.73 2.83 -14.25
C VAL A 83 4.24 1.57 -13.55
N LEU A 84 3.61 1.17 -12.44
CA LEU A 84 3.94 -0.07 -11.74
C LEU A 84 3.67 -1.32 -12.57
N LEU A 85 2.60 -1.33 -13.35
CA LEU A 85 2.28 -2.44 -14.25
C LEU A 85 3.38 -2.60 -15.30
N LEU A 86 3.68 -1.53 -16.03
CA LEU A 86 4.66 -1.55 -17.12
C LEU A 86 6.05 -1.91 -16.61
N LEU A 87 6.46 -1.33 -15.48
CA LEU A 87 7.75 -1.62 -14.88
C LEU A 87 7.81 -3.04 -14.34
N GLY A 88 6.76 -3.52 -13.68
CA GLY A 88 6.65 -4.91 -13.20
C GLY A 88 6.74 -5.95 -14.32
N LEU A 89 6.14 -5.65 -15.48
CA LEU A 89 6.26 -6.49 -16.67
C LEU A 89 7.67 -6.43 -17.26
N ALA A 90 8.31 -5.26 -17.27
CA ALA A 90 9.66 -5.08 -17.82
C ALA A 90 10.75 -5.80 -16.99
N ILE A 91 10.51 -6.02 -15.70
CA ILE A 91 11.43 -6.71 -14.78
C ILE A 91 11.05 -8.19 -14.56
N LEU A 92 10.17 -8.75 -15.38
CA LEU A 92 9.83 -10.17 -15.29
C LEU A 92 11.09 -11.02 -15.48
N PRO A 93 11.27 -12.10 -14.69
CA PRO A 93 12.37 -13.03 -14.89
C PRO A 93 12.35 -13.63 -16.29
N SER A 94 13.54 -13.89 -16.85
CA SER A 94 13.66 -14.60 -18.14
C SER A 94 13.24 -16.07 -18.05
N ASP A 95 13.16 -16.61 -16.84
CA ASP A 95 12.58 -17.93 -16.59
C ASP A 95 11.07 -17.90 -16.83
N GLY A 96 10.62 -18.63 -17.86
CA GLY A 96 9.21 -18.64 -18.25
C GLY A 96 8.28 -19.22 -17.19
N GLY A 97 8.77 -20.10 -16.32
CA GLY A 97 8.00 -20.68 -15.22
C GLY A 97 7.70 -19.64 -14.15
N GLU A 98 8.74 -18.97 -13.65
CA GLU A 98 8.61 -17.91 -12.65
C GLU A 98 7.82 -16.71 -13.20
N ALA A 99 8.03 -16.34 -14.46
CA ALA A 99 7.23 -15.30 -15.11
C ALA A 99 5.74 -15.66 -15.16
N ALA A 100 5.40 -16.90 -15.51
CA ALA A 100 4.03 -17.38 -15.51
C ALA A 100 3.42 -17.39 -14.10
N LEU A 101 4.20 -17.78 -13.08
CA LEU A 101 3.76 -17.76 -11.68
C LEU A 101 3.46 -16.33 -11.19
N ARG A 102 4.29 -15.35 -11.53
CA ARG A 102 4.05 -13.93 -11.21
C ARG A 102 2.81 -13.37 -11.89
N LEU A 103 2.60 -13.70 -13.16
CA LEU A 103 1.38 -13.33 -13.88
C LEU A 103 0.13 -14.01 -13.28
N ALA A 104 0.23 -15.28 -12.90
CA ALA A 104 -0.83 -15.98 -12.19
C ALA A 104 -1.11 -15.37 -10.82
N ALA A 105 -0.08 -14.97 -10.08
CA ALA A 105 -0.22 -14.25 -8.81
C ALA A 105 -0.89 -12.89 -8.99
N ALA A 106 -0.57 -12.17 -10.08
CA ALA A 106 -1.22 -10.91 -10.40
C ALA A 106 -2.72 -11.08 -10.70
N ALA A 107 -3.05 -12.05 -11.56
CA ALA A 107 -4.44 -12.39 -11.89
C ALA A 107 -5.20 -12.91 -10.65
N GLY A 108 -4.56 -13.76 -9.85
CA GLY A 108 -5.13 -14.32 -8.62
C GLY A 108 -5.35 -13.25 -7.55
N GLY A 109 -4.40 -12.34 -7.34
CA GLY A 109 -4.52 -11.22 -6.42
C GLY A 109 -5.69 -10.31 -6.80
N TYR A 110 -5.73 -9.84 -8.05
CA TYR A 110 -6.85 -9.04 -8.56
C TYR A 110 -8.19 -9.79 -8.43
N GLY A 111 -8.24 -11.04 -8.91
CA GLY A 111 -9.43 -11.87 -8.91
C GLY A 111 -9.97 -12.14 -7.51
N THR A 112 -9.09 -12.33 -6.52
CA THR A 112 -9.48 -12.59 -5.13
C THR A 112 -10.25 -11.42 -4.53
N LEU A 113 -9.72 -10.20 -4.61
CA LEU A 113 -10.42 -9.02 -4.08
C LEU A 113 -11.70 -8.71 -4.87
N ARG A 114 -11.69 -8.92 -6.18
CA ARG A 114 -12.91 -8.78 -7.00
C ARG A 114 -13.99 -9.79 -6.64
N ALA A 115 -13.63 -11.04 -6.36
CA ALA A 115 -14.55 -12.07 -5.93
C ALA A 115 -15.14 -11.75 -4.54
N ILE A 116 -14.32 -11.26 -3.61
CA ILE A 116 -14.77 -10.80 -2.29
C ILE A 116 -15.74 -9.61 -2.43
N ASP A 117 -15.39 -8.61 -3.24
CA ASP A 117 -16.29 -7.45 -3.50
C ASP A 117 -17.60 -7.90 -4.15
N ALA A 118 -17.56 -8.81 -5.13
CA ALA A 118 -18.76 -9.34 -5.77
C ALA A 118 -19.65 -10.10 -4.78
N ALA A 119 -19.08 -10.97 -3.94
CA ALA A 119 -19.81 -11.68 -2.89
C ALA A 119 -20.42 -10.71 -1.86
N TYR A 120 -19.66 -9.69 -1.44
CA TYR A 120 -20.14 -8.67 -0.53
C TYR A 120 -21.31 -7.86 -1.11
N ARG A 121 -21.20 -7.46 -2.38
CA ARG A 121 -22.28 -6.76 -3.11
C ARG A 121 -23.55 -7.60 -3.19
N LEU A 122 -23.43 -8.90 -3.47
CA LEU A 122 -24.57 -9.81 -3.51
C LEU A 122 -25.27 -9.92 -2.15
N LEU A 123 -24.50 -9.98 -1.05
CA LEU A 123 -25.03 -10.15 0.30
C LEU A 123 -25.57 -8.86 0.93
N ARG A 124 -24.98 -7.69 0.61
CA ARG A 124 -25.25 -6.41 1.29
C ARG A 124 -25.85 -5.35 0.38
N GLY A 125 -25.96 -5.59 -0.92
CA GLY A 125 -26.52 -4.66 -1.90
C GLY A 125 -25.69 -3.39 -2.12
N ARG A 126 -24.46 -3.32 -1.59
CA ARG A 126 -23.56 -2.16 -1.68
C ARG A 126 -22.13 -2.60 -1.97
N ALA A 127 -21.36 -1.75 -2.65
CA ALA A 127 -19.93 -1.96 -2.88
C ALA A 127 -19.18 -2.01 -1.53
N GLY A 128 -18.31 -3.01 -1.38
CA GLY A 128 -17.54 -3.21 -0.15
C GLY A 128 -16.10 -2.77 -0.29
N LEU A 129 -15.42 -3.24 -1.34
CA LEU A 129 -14.00 -3.01 -1.60
C LEU A 129 -13.82 -2.20 -2.89
N GLY A 130 -12.79 -1.35 -2.92
CA GLY A 130 -12.48 -0.52 -4.08
C GLY A 130 -11.94 -1.34 -5.24
N LEU A 131 -12.30 -0.98 -6.48
CA LEU A 131 -11.66 -1.56 -7.68
C LEU A 131 -10.15 -1.29 -7.70
N ALA A 132 -9.74 -0.14 -7.18
CA ALA A 132 -8.35 0.25 -7.08
C ALA A 132 -7.54 -0.65 -6.14
N ASP A 133 -8.14 -1.12 -5.05
CA ASP A 133 -7.50 -2.07 -4.13
C ASP A 133 -7.19 -3.40 -4.83
N ALA A 134 -8.10 -3.85 -5.70
CA ALA A 134 -7.87 -5.04 -6.51
C ALA A 134 -6.72 -4.84 -7.50
N HIS A 135 -6.60 -3.67 -8.14
CA HIS A 135 -5.46 -3.36 -9.00
C HIS A 135 -4.14 -3.35 -8.21
N LEU A 136 -4.11 -2.75 -7.02
CA LEU A 136 -2.93 -2.75 -6.15
C LEU A 136 -2.51 -4.17 -5.75
N LEU A 137 -3.46 -5.05 -5.39
CA LEU A 137 -3.12 -6.43 -5.02
C LEU A 137 -2.66 -7.25 -6.24
N GLY A 138 -3.23 -7.00 -7.42
CA GLY A 138 -2.72 -7.59 -8.66
C GLY A 138 -1.29 -7.15 -8.98
N LEU A 139 -0.99 -5.86 -8.80
CA LEU A 139 0.38 -5.35 -8.94
C LEU A 139 1.33 -5.94 -7.89
N ALA A 140 0.86 -6.11 -6.65
CA ALA A 140 1.62 -6.81 -5.62
C ALA A 140 1.96 -8.25 -6.07
N GLY A 141 1.01 -8.97 -6.67
CA GLY A 141 1.27 -10.30 -7.22
C GLY A 141 2.31 -10.32 -8.34
N LEU A 142 2.26 -9.32 -9.24
CA LEU A 142 3.23 -9.20 -10.33
C LEU A 142 4.67 -8.96 -9.83
N TRP A 143 4.82 -8.10 -8.83
CA TRP A 143 6.13 -7.69 -8.32
C TRP A 143 6.72 -8.66 -7.29
N LEU A 144 5.88 -9.18 -6.39
CA LEU A 144 6.29 -10.04 -5.28
C LEU A 144 6.27 -11.53 -5.64
N GLY A 145 5.45 -11.92 -6.62
CA GLY A 145 5.18 -13.33 -6.92
C GLY A 145 4.24 -13.99 -5.91
N PRO A 146 3.89 -15.27 -6.13
CA PRO A 146 2.86 -15.98 -5.37
C PRO A 146 3.25 -16.24 -3.90
N ALA A 147 4.54 -16.43 -3.60
CA ALA A 147 4.99 -16.77 -2.24
C ALA A 147 4.83 -15.60 -1.25
N ALA A 148 5.13 -14.37 -1.69
CA ALA A 148 5.08 -13.18 -0.85
C ALA A 148 3.70 -12.48 -0.83
N LEU A 149 2.82 -12.80 -1.78
CA LEU A 149 1.49 -12.19 -1.89
C LEU A 149 0.59 -12.43 -0.66
N PRO A 150 0.49 -13.64 -0.06
CA PRO A 150 -0.29 -13.86 1.15
C PRO A 150 0.22 -13.05 2.34
N GLY A 151 1.54 -12.93 2.49
CA GLY A 151 2.16 -12.12 3.54
C GLY A 151 1.84 -10.64 3.40
N CYS A 152 1.92 -10.11 2.18
CA CYS A 152 1.49 -8.75 1.85
C CYS A 152 0.03 -8.50 2.27
N LEU A 153 -0.88 -9.40 1.90
CA LEU A 153 -2.30 -9.26 2.25
C LEU A 153 -2.54 -9.37 3.76
N LEU A 154 -1.84 -10.28 4.45
CA LEU A 154 -1.93 -10.43 5.90
C LEU A 154 -1.52 -9.14 6.62
N ILE A 155 -0.40 -8.54 6.22
CA ILE A 155 0.08 -7.26 6.76
C ILE A 155 -0.98 -6.18 6.55
N ALA A 156 -1.55 -6.10 5.35
CA ALA A 156 -2.59 -5.13 5.02
C ALA A 156 -3.82 -5.28 5.92
N VAL A 157 -4.32 -6.51 6.09
CA VAL A 157 -5.50 -6.81 6.92
C VAL A 157 -5.23 -6.52 8.39
N VAL A 158 -4.09 -6.96 8.94
CA VAL A 158 -3.73 -6.72 10.34
C VAL A 158 -3.57 -5.23 10.60
N SER A 159 -2.88 -4.52 9.72
CA SER A 159 -2.71 -3.07 9.83
C SER A 159 -4.07 -2.36 9.77
N ALA A 160 -4.94 -2.70 8.82
CA ALA A 160 -6.28 -2.13 8.71
C ALA A 160 -7.15 -2.40 9.94
N PHE A 161 -7.06 -3.61 10.50
CA PHE A 161 -7.78 -4.00 11.70
C PHE A 161 -7.33 -3.21 12.94
N LEU A 162 -6.02 -3.06 13.14
CA LEU A 162 -5.47 -2.27 14.24
C LEU A 162 -5.89 -0.80 14.14
N SER A 163 -5.82 -0.24 12.93
CA SER A 163 -6.27 1.13 12.64
C SER A 163 -7.76 1.33 12.96
N ALA A 164 -8.60 0.40 12.54
CA ALA A 164 -10.04 0.42 12.85
C ALA A 164 -10.29 0.32 14.36
N LEU A 165 -9.53 -0.51 15.09
CA LEU A 165 -9.66 -0.67 16.54
C LEU A 165 -9.27 0.62 17.29
N ILE A 166 -8.21 1.30 16.86
CA ILE A 166 -7.78 2.58 17.43
C ILE A 166 -8.83 3.67 17.17
N ALA A 167 -9.35 3.75 15.93
CA ALA A 167 -10.42 4.69 15.58
C ALA A 167 -11.69 4.45 16.42
N ALA A 168 -12.10 3.19 16.58
CA ALA A 168 -13.25 2.82 17.40
C ALA A 168 -13.11 3.26 18.87
N ARG A 169 -11.89 3.19 19.43
CA ARG A 169 -11.59 3.62 20.80
C ARG A 169 -11.62 5.14 20.98
N ASN A 170 -11.22 5.90 19.96
CA ASN A 170 -11.01 7.35 20.07
C ASN A 170 -12.21 8.20 19.60
N GLY A 171 -13.08 7.68 18.73
CA GLY A 171 -14.13 8.48 18.05
C GLY A 171 -15.57 7.99 18.17
N GLY A 172 -15.81 6.83 18.80
CA GLY A 172 -17.16 6.25 18.93
C GLY A 172 -17.79 5.81 17.59
N LEU A 173 -19.03 5.31 17.65
CA LEU A 173 -19.76 4.70 16.52
C LEU A 173 -19.92 5.61 15.28
N ALA A 174 -19.84 6.94 15.44
CA ALA A 174 -20.00 7.90 14.34
C ALA A 174 -18.82 7.88 13.35
N GLN A 175 -17.60 7.53 13.79
CA GLN A 175 -16.45 7.36 12.88
C GLN A 175 -16.46 6.01 12.16
N MET A 176 -17.16 4.99 12.68
CA MET A 176 -17.29 3.68 12.02
C MET A 176 -18.22 3.71 10.80
N ALA A 177 -19.02 4.77 10.63
CA ALA A 177 -19.90 4.94 9.47
C ALA A 177 -19.14 5.44 8.22
N GLN A 178 -17.92 5.95 8.38
CA GLN A 178 -17.10 6.43 7.27
C GLN A 178 -16.35 5.25 6.61
N PRO A 179 -16.21 5.24 5.26
CA PRO A 179 -15.41 4.24 4.57
C PRO A 179 -13.96 4.29 5.06
N ILE A 180 -13.40 3.14 5.41
CA ILE A 180 -11.98 3.03 5.80
C ILE A 180 -11.15 2.80 4.53
N PRO A 181 -10.14 3.66 4.24
CA PRO A 181 -9.26 3.48 3.09
C PRO A 181 -8.38 2.23 3.28
N PHE A 182 -8.53 1.26 2.38
CA PHE A 182 -7.74 0.02 2.41
C PHE A 182 -6.40 0.18 1.66
N GLY A 183 -6.33 1.09 0.68
CA GLY A 183 -5.16 1.34 -0.16
C GLY A 183 -3.86 1.60 0.62
N PRO A 184 -3.83 2.43 1.68
CA PRO A 184 -2.62 2.66 2.48
C PRO A 184 -2.10 1.40 3.17
N HIS A 185 -3.02 0.57 3.66
CA HIS A 185 -2.66 -0.67 4.35
C HIS A 185 -2.10 -1.70 3.37
N LEU A 186 -2.70 -1.77 2.18
CA LEU A 186 -2.23 -2.62 1.09
C LEU A 186 -0.88 -2.16 0.53
N ALA A 187 -0.70 -0.85 0.35
CA ALA A 187 0.57 -0.26 -0.04
C ALA A 187 1.68 -0.56 0.98
N LEU A 188 1.35 -0.58 2.28
CA LEU A 188 2.30 -0.93 3.33
C LEU A 188 2.70 -2.40 3.25
N GLY A 189 1.73 -3.31 3.08
CA GLY A 189 2.00 -4.73 2.88
C GLY A 189 2.87 -4.99 1.65
N PHE A 190 2.57 -4.30 0.55
CA PHE A 190 3.33 -4.43 -0.70
C PHE A 190 4.77 -3.92 -0.52
N TRP A 191 4.93 -2.73 0.06
CA TRP A 191 6.25 -2.16 0.32
C TRP A 191 7.12 -3.06 1.22
N LEU A 192 6.54 -3.58 2.31
CA LEU A 192 7.26 -4.48 3.21
C LEU A 192 7.59 -5.82 2.56
N GLY A 193 6.66 -6.39 1.79
CA GLY A 193 6.91 -7.63 1.04
C GLY A 193 8.04 -7.49 0.01
N TRP A 194 8.17 -6.32 -0.61
CA TRP A 194 9.28 -6.03 -1.53
C TRP A 194 10.59 -5.82 -0.78
N SER A 195 10.57 -5.01 0.29
CA SER A 195 11.77 -4.58 1.00
C SER A 195 12.40 -5.68 1.86
N LEU A 196 11.59 -6.56 2.42
CA LEU A 196 12.05 -7.69 3.24
C LEU A 196 12.33 -8.94 2.41
N GLY A 197 11.99 -8.93 1.11
CA GLY A 197 11.91 -10.14 0.30
C GLY A 197 10.81 -11.09 0.78
N PRO A 198 10.63 -12.26 0.12
CA PRO A 198 9.77 -13.31 0.62
C PRO A 198 10.18 -13.64 2.06
N LEU A 199 9.23 -13.72 3.00
CA LEU A 199 9.52 -14.09 4.40
C LEU A 199 10.19 -15.49 4.52
N GLU A 200 10.21 -16.26 3.43
CA GLU A 200 10.89 -17.55 3.27
C GLU A 200 12.35 -17.43 2.83
N ALA A 201 12.80 -16.27 2.34
CA ALA A 201 14.15 -16.02 1.81
C ALA A 201 15.23 -15.90 2.91
N ALA A 202 14.90 -16.17 4.17
CA ALA A 202 15.90 -16.42 5.22
C ALA A 202 16.74 -17.71 4.98
N GLN A 203 16.52 -18.45 3.88
CA GLN A 203 17.25 -19.69 3.57
C GLN A 203 17.97 -19.75 2.21
N SER A 204 17.84 -18.76 1.33
CA SER A 204 18.63 -18.75 0.09
C SER A 204 19.18 -17.35 -0.16
N GLY A 205 20.45 -17.20 0.24
CA GLY A 205 21.17 -15.93 0.24
C GLY A 205 21.09 -15.21 -1.10
N PHE A 206 20.92 -13.90 -0.99
CA PHE A 206 21.42 -12.94 -1.95
C PHE A 206 22.90 -13.19 -2.27
#